data_AF-A0A924L2S0-F1
#
_entry.id   AF-A0A924L2S0-F1
#
_cell.length_a   1.000
_cell.length_b   1.000
_cell.length_c   1.000
_cell.angle_alpha   90.00
_cell.angle_beta   90.00
_cell.angle_gamma   90.00
#
_symmetry.space_group_name_H-M   'P 1'
#
loop_
_entity.id
_entity.type
_entity.pdbx_description
1 polymer ?
#
loop_
_entity_poly.entity_id
_entity_poly.type
_entity_poly.pdbx_seq_one_letter_code
_entity_poly.pdbx_strand_id
1 'polypeptide(L)' 'MQYFEDSLPPEEFIRIHRSYIINAQLITRIDLHEKDSHLALLTTGQRLPVSKAGYAKLKEVLGI' A
#
# COMPACT_ATOMS: atom_id res chain seq x y z
N MET A 1 3.86 11.50 10.36
CA MET A 1 3.19 10.94 9.16
C MET A 1 1.95 11.71 8.75
N GLN A 2 1.23 12.34 9.69
CA GLN A 2 0.01 13.10 9.41
C GLN A 2 0.12 14.17 8.32
N TYR A 3 1.26 14.87 8.22
CA TYR A 3 1.47 15.89 7.19
C TYR A 3 1.46 15.34 5.74
N PHE A 4 1.99 14.13 5.55
CA PHE A 4 2.00 13.48 4.24
C PHE A 4 0.66 12.81 3.93
N GLU A 5 -0.09 12.38 4.95
CA GLU A 5 -1.46 11.88 4.77
C GLU A 5 -2.44 13.00 4.39
N ASP A 6 -2.20 14.25 4.82
CA ASP A 6 -3.07 15.39 4.55
C ASP A 6 -2.72 16.11 3.23
N SER A 7 -1.44 16.14 2.87
CA SER A 7 -0.95 16.85 1.69
C SER A 7 -0.87 15.99 0.42
N LEU A 8 -0.97 14.66 0.52
CA LEU A 8 -0.95 13.76 -0.63
C LEU A 8 -2.37 13.28 -0.97
N PRO A 9 -2.70 13.15 -2.26
CA PRO A 9 -4.01 12.64 -2.67
C PRO A 9 -4.19 11.21 -2.14
N PRO A 10 -5.21 10.94 -1.29
CA PRO A 10 -5.40 9.64 -0.66
C PRO A 10 -5.82 8.55 -1.66
N GLU A 11 -6.27 8.97 -2.84
CA GLU A 11 -6.62 8.11 -3.97
C GLU A 11 -5.38 7.58 -4.69
N GLU A 12 -4.25 8.29 -4.63
CA GLU A 12 -2.99 7.83 -5.23
C GLU A 12 -2.06 7.29 -4.16
N PHE A 13 -1.94 7.96 -3.02
CA PHE A 13 -1.01 7.61 -1.94
C PHE A 13 -1.72 6.90 -0.80
N ILE A 14 -1.49 5.60 -0.72
CA ILE A 14 -2.09 4.75 0.29
C ILE A 14 -1.06 4.35 1.32
N ARG A 15 -1.46 4.50 2.58
CA ARG A 15 -0.70 3.99 3.70
C ARG A 15 -0.86 2.47 3.81
N ILE A 16 0.15 1.74 3.37
CA ILE A 16 0.16 0.28 3.39
C ILE A 16 0.63 -0.33 4.71
N HIS A 17 1.39 0.43 5.49
CA HIS A 17 1.93 -0.01 6.77
C HIS A 17 2.05 1.21 7.70
N ARG A 18 2.17 0.97 9.01
CA ARG A 18 2.32 2.06 9.98
C ARG A 18 3.51 2.99 9.68
N SER A 19 4.52 2.48 8.96
CA SER A 19 5.73 3.21 8.58
C SER A 19 5.89 3.44 7.07
N TYR A 20 4.91 3.06 6.23
CA TYR A 20 5.05 3.15 4.78
C TYR A 20 3.77 3.68 4.10
N ILE A 21 3.98 4.66 3.22
CA ILE A 21 2.98 5.20 2.30
C ILE A 21 3.54 4.97 0.90
N ILE A 22 2.72 4.44 0.00
CA ILE A 22 3.12 4.15 -1.37
C ILE A 22 2.06 4.66 -2.34
N ASN A 23 2.46 4.91 -3.58
CA ASN A 23 1.51 5.17 -4.64
C ASN A 23 0.89 3.85 -5.12
N ALA A 24 -0.43 3.73 -5.07
CA ALA A 24 -1.18 2.55 -5.48
C ALA A 24 -0.99 2.21 -6.97
N GLN A 25 -0.77 3.23 -7.82
CA GLN A 25 -0.50 3.04 -9.25
C GLN A 25 0.85 2.39 -9.53
N LEU A 26 1.80 2.47 -8.59
CA LEU A 26 3.12 1.83 -8.72
C LEU A 26 3.13 0.37 -8.27
N ILE A 27 2.00 -0.17 -7.80
CA ILE A 27 1.91 -1.55 -7.34
C ILE A 27 1.74 -2.45 -8.56
N THR A 28 2.72 -3.32 -8.76
CA THR A 28 2.70 -4.32 -9.82
C THR A 28 1.91 -5.54 -9.37
N ARG A 29 2.18 -6.06 -8.16
CA ARG A 29 1.54 -7.25 -7.59
C ARG A 29 1.51 -7.18 -6.07
N ILE A 30 0.55 -7.88 -5.49
CA ILE A 30 0.44 -8.07 -4.05
C ILE A 30 0.55 -9.58 -3.78
N ASP A 31 1.60 -9.98 -3.09
CA ASP A 31 1.84 -11.35 -2.68
C ASP A 31 1.36 -11.56 -1.23
N LEU A 32 0.75 -12.72 -0.98
CA LEU A 32 0.44 -13.15 0.38
C LEU A 32 1.74 -13.63 1.04
N HIS A 33 2.20 -12.88 2.04
CA HIS A 33 3.26 -13.31 2.94
C HIS A 33 2.61 -13.88 4.22
N GLU A 34 3.35 -14.62 5.03
CA GLU A 34 2.76 -15.49 6.06
C GLU A 34 1.67 -14.84 6.94
N LYS A 35 0.57 -15.59 7.09
CA LYS A 35 -0.62 -15.48 7.96
C LYS A 35 -1.33 -14.13 8.15
N ASP A 36 -0.70 -12.97 8.03
CA ASP A 36 -1.39 -11.67 8.12
C ASP A 36 -0.59 -10.49 7.49
N SER A 37 0.53 -10.77 6.82
CA SER A 37 1.37 -9.76 6.15
C SER A 37 1.25 -9.92 4.64
N HIS A 38 0.90 -8.86 3.90
CA HIS A 38 0.97 -8.87 2.44
C HIS A 38 2.29 -8.22 2.01
N LEU A 39 2.82 -8.56 0.85
CA LEU A 39 3.98 -7.90 0.26
C LEU A 39 3.52 -7.22 -1.03
N ALA A 40 3.59 -5.89 -1.07
CA ALA A 40 3.40 -5.14 -2.31
C ALA A 40 4.73 -5.12 -3.07
N LEU A 41 4.71 -5.66 -4.29
CA LEU A 41 5.76 -5.51 -5.28
C LEU A 41 5.50 -4.24 -6.08
N LEU A 42 6.41 -3.28 -5.99
CA LEU A 42 6.39 -2.05 -6.76
C LEU A 42 6.95 -2.26 -8.17
N THR A 43 6.61 -1.38 -9.11
CA THR A 43 7.21 -1.34 -10.46
C THR A 43 8.72 -1.10 -10.42
N THR A 44 9.21 -0.47 -9.35
CA THR A 44 10.65 -0.28 -9.09
C THR A 44 11.36 -1.56 -8.66
N GLY A 45 10.64 -2.67 -8.47
CA GLY A 45 11.18 -3.95 -7.96
C GLY A 45 11.31 -3.99 -6.43
N GLN A 46 10.99 -2.91 -5.72
CA GLN A 46 10.94 -2.91 -4.26
C GLN A 46 9.76 -3.74 -3.74
N ARG A 47 10.00 -4.47 -2.64
CA ARG A 47 9.00 -5.25 -1.93
C ARG A 47 8.76 -4.59 -0.59
N LEU A 48 7.53 -4.17 -0.33
CA LEU A 48 7.17 -3.52 0.93
C LEU A 48 6.12 -4.33 1.67
N PRO A 49 6.27 -4.50 3.00
CA PRO A 49 5.27 -5.15 3.81
C PRO A 49 4.03 -4.27 3.90
N VAL A 50 2.87 -4.90 3.75
CA VAL A 50 1.54 -4.32 3.76
C VAL A 50 0.78 -5.00 4.88
N SER A 51 0.27 -4.20 5.82
CA SER A 51 -0.63 -4.70 6.86
C SER A 51 -2.03 -4.94 6.30
N LYS A 52 -2.82 -5.78 6.97
CA LYS A 52 -4.22 -6.04 6.64
C LYS A 52 -5.08 -4.78 6.43
N ALA A 53 -4.86 -3.75 7.25
CA ALA A 53 -5.53 -2.45 7.13
C ALA A 53 -5.12 -1.68 5.86
N GLY A 54 -3.84 -1.76 5.47
CA GLY A 54 -3.33 -1.15 4.24
C GLY A 54 -3.82 -1.87 2.99
N TYR A 55 -3.95 -3.20 3.07
CA TYR A 55 -4.54 -4.02 2.01
C TYR A 55 -6.02 -3.70 1.79
N ALA A 56 -6.81 -3.51 2.85
CA ALA A 56 -8.22 -3.12 2.73
C ALA A 56 -8.39 -1.80 1.96
N LYS A 57 -7.61 -0.76 2.33
CA LYS A 57 -7.61 0.53 1.61
C LYS A 57 -7.15 0.39 0.16
N LEU A 58 -6.12 -0.42 -0.07
CA LEU A 58 -5.64 -0.70 -1.41
C LEU A 58 -6.72 -1.31 -2.29
N LYS A 59 -7.45 -2.27 -1.73
CA LYS A 59 -8.55 -2.94 -2.41
C LYS A 59 -9.69 -1.97 -2.75
N GLU A 60 -10.03 -1.04 -1.84
CA GLU A 60 -11.00 0.02 -2.10
C GLU A 60 -10.59 0.95 -3.24
N VAL A 61 -9.32 1.39 -3.27
CA VAL A 61 -8.82 2.30 -4.31
C VAL A 61 -8.64 1.61 -5.66
N LEU A 62 -8.18 0.35 -5.66
CA LEU A 62 -8.05 -0.45 -6.88
C LEU A 62 -9.42 -0.93 -7.41
N GLY A 63 -10.49 -0.82 -6.63
CA GLY A 63 -11.85 -1.19 -7.03
C GLY A 63 -12.06 -2.69 -7.24
N ILE A 64 -11.32 -3.54 -6.51
CA ILE A 64 -11.37 -5.01 -6.58
C ILE A 64 -12.12 -5.58 -5.36
#